data_AF-L1MPL9-F1
#
_entry.id   AF-L1MPL9-F1
#
_cell.length_a   1.000
_cell.length_b   1.000
_cell.length_c   1.000
_cell.angle_alpha   90.00
_cell.angle_beta   90.00
_cell.angle_gamma   90.00
#
_symmetry.space_group_name_H-M   'P 1'
#
loop_
_entity.id
_entity.type
_entity.pdbx_description
1 polymer ?
#
loop_
_entity_poly.entity_id
_entity_poly.type
_entity_poly.pdbx_seq_one_letter_code
_entity_poly.pdbx_strand_id
1 'polypeptide(L)'
;MIKKTITAFLLAAALYAPQAAANTPPPFTSTAITADQKFASNTIWYTLQIGTNEYYLSKPNAEGQIDLTKALSDFSDADLWCFVGNDTEGYRIYNKAAGATKVLAADPTQSANTGGNSYVTLKDANNLGGYVDLWTISKSDQLTGKTSYFIELKGHSGWKMNNRDNKLAFWTTGADHGSSLQILPVSGTIDVNPSTGTLTANGNSATYRALWTYKGGIPLTLNAGVNNMNVVETFFNSTAVLLNVVATSSPLLWAMQSRA
;
A
#
# COMPACT_ATOMS: atom_id res chain seq x y z
N MET A 1 -7.16 -55.17 14.08
CA MET A 1 -8.11 -54.49 13.18
C MET A 1 -7.47 -53.21 12.67
N ILE A 2 -7.44 -53.05 11.35
CA ILE A 2 -6.94 -51.90 10.60
C ILE A 2 -7.92 -50.74 10.72
N LYS A 3 -7.43 -49.50 10.84
CA LYS A 3 -7.82 -48.40 9.93
C LYS A 3 -6.64 -47.44 9.76
N LYS A 4 -6.06 -47.50 8.57
CA LYS A 4 -5.10 -46.54 8.01
C LYS A 4 -5.84 -45.24 7.72
N THR A 5 -5.21 -44.10 7.96
CA THR A 5 -5.53 -42.88 7.21
C THR A 5 -4.22 -42.19 6.87
N ILE A 6 -3.93 -42.18 5.56
CA ILE A 6 -2.81 -41.53 4.91
C ILE A 6 -3.31 -40.14 4.55
N THR A 7 -2.71 -39.10 5.11
CA THR A 7 -2.93 -37.73 4.64
C THR A 7 -1.81 -37.39 3.66
N ALA A 8 -2.19 -37.19 2.41
CA ALA A 8 -1.29 -36.87 1.31
C ALA A 8 -0.60 -35.51 1.55
N PHE A 9 0.73 -35.51 1.46
CA PHE A 9 1.47 -34.29 1.18
C PHE A 9 1.25 -33.94 -0.28
N LEU A 10 0.50 -32.87 -0.54
CA LEU A 10 0.50 -32.23 -1.86
C LEU A 10 1.88 -31.57 -2.04
N LEU A 11 2.71 -32.26 -2.82
CA LEU A 11 3.91 -31.69 -3.41
C LEU A 11 3.45 -30.66 -4.45
N ALA A 12 3.47 -29.37 -4.10
CA ALA A 12 3.31 -28.32 -5.09
C ALA A 12 4.54 -28.36 -6.01
N ALA A 13 4.38 -29.02 -7.16
CA ALA A 13 5.34 -28.94 -8.24
C ALA A 13 5.44 -27.48 -8.67
N ALA A 14 6.58 -26.85 -8.39
CA ALA A 14 6.97 -25.62 -9.06
C ALA A 14 7.21 -25.97 -10.54
N LEU A 15 6.15 -25.91 -11.34
CA LEU A 15 6.27 -25.81 -12.79
C LEU A 15 7.02 -24.50 -13.05
N TYR A 16 8.27 -24.63 -13.49
CA TYR A 16 9.04 -23.56 -14.09
C TYR A 16 8.26 -23.07 -15.32
N ALA A 17 7.44 -22.05 -15.12
CA ALA A 17 6.91 -21.26 -16.22
C ALA A 17 8.08 -20.46 -16.84
N PRO A 18 8.12 -20.28 -18.17
CA PRO A 18 9.10 -19.41 -18.79
C PRO A 18 9.00 -18.04 -18.12
N GLN A 19 10.15 -17.52 -17.70
CA GLN A 19 10.31 -16.23 -17.03
C GLN A 19 9.71 -15.13 -17.93
N ALA A 20 8.46 -14.77 -17.65
CA ALA A 20 7.87 -13.55 -18.18
C ALA A 20 8.80 -12.39 -17.80
N ALA A 21 8.98 -11.44 -18.73
CA ALA A 21 9.80 -10.26 -18.54
C ALA A 21 9.59 -9.69 -17.12
N ALA A 22 10.69 -9.36 -16.43
CA ALA A 22 10.62 -8.83 -15.07
C ALA A 22 9.82 -7.52 -15.08
N ASN A 23 8.53 -7.62 -14.78
CA ASN A 23 7.70 -6.47 -14.47
C ASN A 23 8.38 -5.78 -13.29
N THR A 24 8.71 -4.50 -13.43
CA THR A 24 9.15 -3.71 -12.28
C THR A 24 8.04 -3.81 -11.24
N PRO A 25 8.33 -4.26 -9.99
CA PRO A 25 7.31 -4.42 -8.99
C PRO A 25 6.50 -3.13 -8.81
N PRO A 26 5.20 -3.20 -8.54
CA PRO A 26 4.40 -2.02 -8.28
C PRO A 26 5.00 -1.22 -7.10
N PRO A 27 4.76 0.11 -7.03
CA PRO A 27 5.30 0.98 -5.95
C PRO A 27 4.65 0.73 -4.58
N PHE A 28 3.85 -0.32 -4.46
CA PHE A 28 3.08 -0.65 -3.27
C PHE A 28 3.15 -2.15 -3.01
N THR A 29 2.79 -2.54 -1.79
CA THR A 29 2.62 -3.94 -1.40
C THR A 29 1.13 -4.24 -1.32
N SER A 30 0.69 -5.29 -2.02
CA SER A 30 -0.68 -5.77 -1.88
C SER A 30 -0.94 -6.30 -0.47
N THR A 31 -2.13 -6.00 0.05
CA THR A 31 -2.65 -6.59 1.28
C THR A 31 -3.64 -7.72 0.97
N ALA A 32 -4.03 -8.46 2.00
CA ALA A 32 -5.11 -9.43 1.94
C ALA A 32 -6.36 -8.88 2.66
N ILE A 33 -7.53 -9.29 2.17
CA ILE A 33 -8.78 -9.19 2.95
C ILE A 33 -8.96 -10.51 3.70
N THR A 34 -9.15 -10.43 5.01
CA THR A 34 -9.35 -11.60 5.87
C THR A 34 -10.73 -12.21 5.63
N ALA A 35 -10.92 -13.47 6.04
CA ALA A 35 -12.19 -14.17 5.89
C ALA A 35 -13.38 -13.47 6.58
N ASP A 36 -13.12 -12.68 7.63
CA ASP A 36 -14.11 -11.86 8.34
C ASP A 36 -14.27 -10.45 7.75
N GLN A 37 -13.86 -10.24 6.49
CA GLN A 37 -14.01 -8.98 5.74
C GLN A 37 -13.32 -7.79 6.41
N LYS A 38 -12.06 -7.98 6.86
CA LYS A 38 -11.20 -6.91 7.38
C LYS A 38 -9.92 -6.80 6.57
N PHE A 39 -9.29 -5.64 6.63
CA PHE A 39 -7.92 -5.48 6.16
C PHE A 39 -6.97 -6.28 7.05
N ALA A 40 -5.99 -6.97 6.46
CA ALA A 40 -4.95 -7.64 7.23
C ALA A 40 -4.20 -6.65 8.14
N SER A 41 -3.74 -7.11 9.31
CA SER A 41 -3.08 -6.25 10.30
C SER A 41 -1.77 -5.63 9.81
N ASN A 42 -1.14 -6.22 8.79
CA ASN A 42 0.06 -5.74 8.13
C ASN A 42 -0.22 -4.87 6.89
N THR A 43 -1.47 -4.41 6.69
CA THR A 43 -1.82 -3.54 5.56
C THR A 43 -0.97 -2.26 5.59
N ILE A 44 -0.28 -1.98 4.49
CA ILE A 44 0.39 -0.71 4.27
C ILE A 44 -0.61 0.26 3.64
N TRP A 45 -0.69 1.47 4.19
CA TRP A 45 -1.56 2.53 3.73
C TRP A 45 -0.79 3.53 2.88
N TYR A 46 -1.45 4.02 1.83
CA TYR A 46 -0.89 4.94 0.87
C TYR A 46 -1.80 6.15 0.74
N THR A 47 -1.21 7.33 0.56
CA THR A 47 -1.92 8.45 -0.03
C THR A 47 -1.76 8.39 -1.54
N LEU A 48 -2.81 8.78 -2.27
CA LEU A 48 -2.78 8.93 -3.72
C LEU A 48 -2.89 10.42 -4.06
N GLN A 49 -1.98 10.92 -4.88
CA GLN A 49 -2.01 12.29 -5.40
C GLN A 49 -2.12 12.27 -6.92
N ILE A 50 -2.86 13.19 -7.52
CA ILE A 50 -3.07 13.22 -8.98
C ILE A 50 -2.64 14.54 -9.63
N GLY A 51 -1.90 14.39 -10.72
CA GLY A 51 -1.45 15.44 -11.62
C GLY A 51 -0.55 16.50 -11.03
N THR A 52 -0.34 17.57 -11.81
CA THR A 52 0.62 18.65 -11.47
C THR A 52 0.29 19.34 -10.15
N ASN A 53 -1.00 19.44 -9.81
CA ASN A 53 -1.47 20.06 -8.58
C ASN A 53 -1.40 19.12 -7.36
N GLU A 54 -1.04 17.85 -7.54
CA GLU A 54 -0.86 16.85 -6.48
C GLU A 54 -2.07 16.72 -5.55
N TYR A 55 -3.28 16.86 -6.08
CA TYR A 55 -4.47 16.76 -5.26
C TYR A 55 -4.63 15.36 -4.69
N TYR A 56 -4.83 15.28 -3.38
CA TYR A 56 -5.07 14.04 -2.68
C TYR A 56 -6.44 13.47 -3.05
N LEU A 57 -6.48 12.17 -3.32
CA LEU A 57 -7.73 11.44 -3.43
C LEU A 57 -8.20 11.09 -2.03
N SER A 58 -9.36 11.60 -1.65
CA SER A 58 -10.07 11.21 -0.43
C SER A 58 -11.25 10.29 -0.75
N LYS A 59 -11.80 9.63 0.27
CA LYS A 59 -13.05 8.87 0.17
C LYS A 59 -14.14 9.71 -0.55
N PRO A 60 -14.96 9.12 -1.42
CA PRO A 60 -16.04 9.86 -2.06
C PRO A 60 -16.96 10.57 -1.07
N ASN A 61 -17.45 11.74 -1.50
CA ASN A 61 -18.47 12.54 -0.84
C ASN A 61 -19.85 11.85 -0.86
N ALA A 62 -20.88 12.51 -0.33
CA ALA A 62 -22.23 11.95 -0.22
C ALA A 62 -22.86 11.64 -1.60
N GLU A 63 -22.46 12.39 -2.62
CA GLU A 63 -22.87 12.24 -4.01
C GLU A 63 -22.07 11.15 -4.75
N GLY A 64 -21.11 10.51 -4.07
CA GLY A 64 -20.28 9.45 -4.63
C GLY A 64 -19.14 9.96 -5.51
N GLN A 65 -18.76 11.23 -5.42
CA GLN A 65 -17.67 11.82 -6.19
C GLN A 65 -16.40 11.97 -5.32
N ILE A 66 -15.23 11.81 -5.93
CA ILE A 66 -13.95 12.15 -5.29
C ILE A 66 -13.55 13.53 -5.77
N ASP A 67 -13.51 14.49 -4.84
CA ASP A 67 -13.16 15.88 -5.10
C ASP A 67 -11.64 16.05 -5.14
N LEU A 68 -11.14 16.63 -6.23
CA LEU A 68 -9.72 16.88 -6.45
C LEU A 68 -9.41 18.36 -6.21
N THR A 69 -9.51 18.75 -4.95
CA THR A 69 -9.26 20.13 -4.47
C THR A 69 -8.33 20.16 -3.25
N LYS A 70 -8.07 19.01 -2.63
CA LYS A 70 -7.30 18.90 -1.39
C LYS A 70 -5.80 18.84 -1.71
N ALA A 71 -5.07 19.93 -1.47
CA ALA A 71 -3.62 20.00 -1.72
C ALA A 71 -2.77 19.46 -0.54
N LEU A 72 -3.36 19.29 0.65
CA LEU A 72 -2.68 18.81 1.84
C LEU A 72 -3.51 17.73 2.52
N SER A 73 -2.88 16.62 2.91
CA SER A 73 -3.48 15.54 3.69
C SER A 73 -3.13 15.67 5.16
N ASP A 74 -4.12 15.42 6.01
CA ASP A 74 -3.96 15.21 7.44
C ASP A 74 -3.76 13.72 7.80
N PHE A 75 -3.61 12.88 6.78
CA PHE A 75 -3.53 11.43 6.85
C PHE A 75 -4.73 10.78 7.58
N SER A 76 -5.88 11.45 7.55
CA SER A 76 -7.13 10.86 8.02
C SER A 76 -7.46 9.60 7.23
N ASP A 77 -8.21 8.67 7.83
CA ASP A 77 -8.58 7.40 7.19
C ASP A 77 -9.28 7.59 5.83
N ALA A 78 -9.88 8.75 5.58
CA ALA A 78 -10.47 9.09 4.29
C ALA A 78 -9.44 9.26 3.17
N ASP A 79 -8.19 9.61 3.48
CA ASP A 79 -7.11 9.81 2.50
C ASP A 79 -6.25 8.55 2.29
N LEU A 80 -6.52 7.49 3.06
CA LEU A 80 -5.69 6.30 3.10
C LEU A 80 -6.27 5.19 2.23
N TRP A 81 -5.43 4.68 1.34
CA TRP A 81 -5.78 3.65 0.37
C TRP A 81 -4.86 2.44 0.48
N CYS A 82 -5.38 1.26 0.14
CA CYS A 82 -4.57 0.05 0.01
C CYS A 82 -4.96 -0.73 -1.24
N PHE A 83 -4.08 -1.65 -1.66
CA PHE A 83 -4.21 -2.42 -2.89
C PHE A 83 -4.36 -3.90 -2.55
N VAL A 84 -5.23 -4.62 -3.26
CA VAL A 84 -5.39 -6.08 -3.14
C VAL A 84 -5.36 -6.66 -4.55
N GLY A 85 -4.58 -7.72 -4.77
CA GLY A 85 -4.44 -8.35 -6.09
C GLY A 85 -2.99 -8.42 -6.54
N ASN A 86 -2.79 -8.57 -7.85
CA ASN A 86 -1.49 -8.77 -8.48
C ASN A 86 -1.50 -8.28 -9.94
N ASP A 87 -0.33 -8.21 -10.57
CA ASP A 87 -0.18 -7.69 -11.95
C ASP A 87 -0.96 -8.50 -13.00
N THR A 88 -1.15 -9.80 -12.76
CA THR A 88 -1.83 -10.69 -13.70
C THR A 88 -3.34 -10.45 -13.69
N GLU A 89 -3.96 -10.56 -12.52
CA GLU A 89 -5.41 -10.44 -12.33
C GLU A 89 -5.87 -8.97 -12.32
N GLY A 90 -5.00 -8.05 -11.93
CA GLY A 90 -5.31 -6.66 -11.64
C GLY A 90 -5.45 -6.42 -10.14
N TYR A 91 -5.62 -5.14 -9.80
CA TYR A 91 -5.69 -4.67 -8.42
C TYR A 91 -7.07 -4.10 -8.13
N ARG A 92 -7.64 -4.45 -6.98
CA ARG A 92 -8.71 -3.70 -6.33
C ARG A 92 -8.09 -2.68 -5.39
N ILE A 93 -8.68 -1.48 -5.36
CA ILE A 93 -8.21 -0.37 -4.54
C ILE A 93 -9.28 -0.08 -3.49
N TYR A 94 -8.90 -0.04 -2.22
CA TYR A 94 -9.82 0.16 -1.09
C TYR A 94 -9.46 1.42 -0.33
N ASN A 95 -10.45 2.07 0.27
CA ASN A 95 -10.26 3.20 1.17
C ASN A 95 -10.41 2.75 2.63
N LYS A 96 -9.54 3.23 3.53
CA LYS A 96 -9.54 2.83 4.94
C LYS A 96 -10.85 3.21 5.63
N ALA A 97 -11.30 4.46 5.49
CA ALA A 97 -12.53 4.94 6.12
C ALA A 97 -13.80 4.26 5.57
N ALA A 98 -13.79 3.79 4.32
CA ALA A 98 -14.92 3.07 3.74
C ALA A 98 -15.01 1.60 4.15
N GLY A 99 -13.89 1.01 4.58
CA GLY A 99 -13.80 -0.37 5.02
C GLY A 99 -13.56 -1.37 3.88
N ALA A 100 -13.28 -2.62 4.28
CA ALA A 100 -12.84 -3.70 3.39
C ALA A 100 -13.94 -4.30 2.49
N THR A 101 -15.17 -3.76 2.55
CA THR A 101 -16.26 -4.17 1.65
C THR A 101 -16.43 -3.21 0.48
N LYS A 102 -15.77 -2.04 0.50
CA LYS A 102 -15.94 -0.99 -0.50
C LYS A 102 -14.69 -0.86 -1.37
N VAL A 103 -14.88 -1.05 -2.68
CA VAL A 103 -13.82 -0.99 -3.70
C VAL A 103 -14.02 0.19 -4.63
N LEU A 104 -12.91 0.79 -5.04
CA LEU A 104 -12.88 1.82 -6.07
C LEU A 104 -13.19 1.20 -7.44
N ALA A 105 -14.19 1.75 -8.10
CA ALA A 105 -14.76 1.20 -9.32
C ALA A 105 -15.21 2.30 -10.28
N ALA A 106 -15.32 1.95 -11.55
CA ALA A 106 -15.84 2.82 -12.62
C ALA A 106 -16.94 2.11 -13.40
N ASP A 107 -17.91 2.87 -13.90
CA ASP A 107 -18.95 2.37 -14.79
C ASP A 107 -18.37 2.30 -16.22
N PRO A 108 -18.15 1.11 -16.80
CA PRO A 108 -17.56 0.96 -18.13
C PRO A 108 -18.51 1.41 -19.25
N THR A 109 -19.76 1.76 -18.96
CA THR A 109 -20.74 2.25 -19.94
C THR A 109 -20.67 3.76 -20.14
N GLN A 110 -20.13 4.50 -19.17
CA GLN A 110 -19.84 5.92 -19.35
C GLN A 110 -18.57 6.03 -20.20
N SER A 111 -18.59 6.79 -21.30
CA SER A 111 -17.39 6.96 -22.15
C SER A 111 -17.25 8.42 -22.57
N ALA A 112 -17.44 9.32 -21.62
CA ALA A 112 -17.43 10.75 -21.90
C ALA A 112 -16.01 11.27 -22.14
N ASN A 113 -15.76 11.79 -23.34
CA ASN A 113 -14.52 12.47 -23.74
C ASN A 113 -14.46 13.90 -23.15
N THR A 114 -15.62 14.44 -22.81
CA THR A 114 -15.88 15.72 -22.13
C THR A 114 -16.31 15.44 -20.69
N GLY A 115 -15.88 16.26 -19.72
CA GLY A 115 -15.96 15.92 -18.30
C GLY A 115 -17.37 15.71 -17.75
N GLY A 116 -17.45 15.18 -16.51
CA GLY A 116 -18.62 15.33 -15.64
C GLY A 116 -19.49 14.10 -15.36
N ASN A 117 -19.35 12.96 -16.05
CA ASN A 117 -20.22 11.78 -15.81
C ASN A 117 -19.48 10.44 -15.68
N SER A 118 -18.19 10.35 -16.04
CA SER A 118 -17.36 9.13 -15.93
C SER A 118 -16.68 9.00 -14.57
N TYR A 119 -17.41 9.26 -13.48
CA TYR A 119 -16.83 9.30 -12.14
C TYR A 119 -16.30 7.94 -11.68
N VAL A 120 -15.17 7.99 -10.98
CA VAL A 120 -14.63 6.87 -10.23
C VAL A 120 -15.16 6.97 -8.79
N THR A 121 -15.75 5.90 -8.28
CA THR A 121 -16.45 5.91 -6.98
C THR A 121 -16.27 4.59 -6.21
N LEU A 122 -16.80 4.50 -4.99
CA LEU A 122 -16.78 3.27 -4.20
C LEU A 122 -18.07 2.45 -4.41
N LYS A 123 -17.92 1.14 -4.63
CA LYS A 123 -19.01 0.15 -4.71
C LYS A 123 -18.78 -1.00 -3.75
N ASP A 124 -19.82 -1.76 -3.43
CA ASP A 124 -19.64 -3.02 -2.71
C ASP A 124 -18.90 -4.03 -3.58
N ALA A 125 -17.82 -4.60 -3.07
CA ALA A 125 -16.98 -5.57 -3.80
C ALA A 125 -17.78 -6.81 -4.27
N ASN A 126 -18.86 -7.14 -3.57
CA ASN A 126 -19.75 -8.26 -3.88
C ASN A 126 -21.00 -7.85 -4.65
N ASN A 127 -21.19 -6.56 -4.92
CA ASN A 127 -22.34 -6.03 -5.67
C ASN A 127 -21.95 -4.76 -6.44
N LEU A 128 -21.25 -4.94 -7.55
CA LEU A 128 -20.72 -3.85 -8.35
C LEU A 128 -21.78 -3.15 -9.22
N GLY A 129 -22.94 -3.77 -9.45
CA GLY A 129 -24.01 -3.16 -10.26
C GLY A 129 -23.57 -2.78 -11.68
N GLY A 130 -22.73 -3.59 -12.32
CA GLY A 130 -22.19 -3.35 -13.67
C GLY A 130 -20.89 -2.54 -13.71
N TYR A 131 -20.43 -2.01 -12.57
CA TYR A 131 -19.13 -1.36 -12.47
C TYR A 131 -17.99 -2.37 -12.55
N VAL A 132 -16.81 -1.91 -12.95
CA VAL A 132 -15.56 -2.65 -12.93
C VAL A 132 -14.65 -2.07 -11.85
N ASP A 133 -14.10 -2.95 -11.00
CA ASP A 133 -13.29 -2.61 -9.82
C ASP A 133 -11.83 -3.09 -9.92
N LEU A 134 -11.46 -3.69 -11.05
CA LEU A 134 -10.11 -4.16 -11.32
C LEU A 134 -9.35 -3.12 -12.13
N TRP A 135 -8.12 -2.86 -11.69
CA TRP A 135 -7.25 -1.85 -12.26
C TRP A 135 -5.90 -2.45 -12.67
N THR A 136 -5.37 -2.00 -13.80
CA THR A 136 -3.96 -2.18 -14.17
C THR A 136 -3.18 -0.92 -13.86
N ILE A 137 -1.93 -1.09 -13.44
CA ILE A 137 -1.07 0.02 -13.06
C ILE A 137 0.17 -0.01 -13.95
N SER A 138 0.48 1.11 -14.58
CA SER A 138 1.63 1.26 -15.46
C SER A 138 2.37 2.55 -15.15
N LYS A 139 3.66 2.62 -15.45
CA LYS A 139 4.46 3.82 -15.21
C LYS A 139 3.93 4.99 -16.05
N SER A 140 3.89 6.17 -15.45
CA SER A 140 3.68 7.44 -16.13
C SER A 140 4.95 8.28 -16.12
N ASP A 141 5.21 8.95 -17.23
CA ASP A 141 6.34 9.85 -17.46
C ASP A 141 5.91 11.32 -17.59
N GLN A 142 4.63 11.60 -17.37
CA GLN A 142 4.06 12.94 -17.58
C GLN A 142 4.46 13.92 -16.48
N LEU A 143 4.78 13.45 -15.27
CA LEU A 143 5.23 14.30 -14.16
C LEU A 143 6.76 14.29 -14.08
N THR A 144 7.38 15.32 -14.64
CA THR A 144 8.86 15.45 -14.64
C THR A 144 9.41 15.43 -13.20
N GLY A 145 10.42 14.60 -12.97
CA GLY A 145 11.08 14.48 -11.67
C GLY A 145 10.28 13.72 -10.60
N LYS A 146 9.12 13.16 -10.95
CA LYS A 146 8.24 12.43 -10.02
C LYS A 146 7.98 11.02 -10.51
N THR A 147 8.08 10.06 -9.61
CA THR A 147 7.63 8.69 -9.89
C THR A 147 6.10 8.67 -9.86
N SER A 148 5.49 8.46 -11.02
CA SER A 148 4.03 8.48 -11.18
C SER A 148 3.54 7.31 -12.03
N TYR A 149 2.23 7.07 -11.98
CA TYR A 149 1.59 5.89 -12.54
C TYR A 149 0.26 6.25 -13.20
N PHE A 150 -0.04 5.59 -14.30
CA PHE A 150 -1.40 5.52 -14.81
C PHE A 150 -2.13 4.38 -14.10
N ILE A 151 -3.33 4.66 -13.60
CA ILE A 151 -4.27 3.65 -13.11
C ILE A 151 -5.36 3.50 -14.16
N GLU A 152 -5.42 2.33 -14.79
CA GLU A 152 -6.23 2.05 -15.96
C GLU A 152 -7.25 0.94 -15.67
N LEU A 153 -8.47 1.10 -16.15
CA LEU A 153 -9.54 0.13 -15.93
C LEU A 153 -9.21 -1.19 -16.65
N LYS A 154 -9.12 -2.30 -15.92
CA LYS A 154 -8.70 -3.59 -16.47
C LYS A 154 -9.68 -4.02 -17.58
N GLY A 155 -9.12 -4.38 -18.74
CA GLY A 155 -9.90 -4.78 -19.91
C GLY A 155 -10.35 -3.63 -20.81
N HIS A 156 -10.08 -2.38 -20.43
CA HIS A 156 -10.45 -1.18 -21.18
C HIS A 156 -9.22 -0.35 -21.55
N SER A 157 -8.54 -0.76 -22.62
CA SER A 157 -7.28 -0.13 -23.05
C SER A 157 -7.43 1.38 -23.24
N GLY A 158 -6.58 2.15 -22.58
CA GLY A 158 -6.59 3.61 -22.64
C GLY A 158 -7.48 4.31 -21.61
N TRP A 159 -8.32 3.58 -20.86
CA TRP A 159 -9.26 4.15 -19.90
C TRP A 159 -8.58 4.42 -18.57
N LYS A 160 -7.97 5.60 -18.44
CA LYS A 160 -7.14 5.95 -17.30
C LYS A 160 -7.86 6.92 -16.36
N MET A 161 -7.68 6.76 -15.06
CA MET A 161 -8.07 7.77 -14.09
C MET A 161 -7.48 9.13 -14.47
N ASN A 162 -8.22 10.21 -14.24
CA ASN A 162 -7.86 11.56 -14.62
C ASN A 162 -8.57 12.59 -13.71
N ASN A 163 -7.94 13.74 -13.53
CA ASN A 163 -8.58 14.92 -12.97
C ASN A 163 -9.43 15.64 -14.02
N ARG A 164 -10.75 15.47 -13.95
CA ARG A 164 -11.72 16.13 -14.83
C ARG A 164 -12.60 17.07 -14.03
N ASP A 165 -12.49 18.36 -14.30
CA ASP A 165 -13.28 19.40 -13.62
C ASP A 165 -13.16 19.34 -12.09
N ASN A 166 -11.95 19.09 -11.58
CA ASN A 166 -11.64 18.87 -10.16
C ASN A 166 -12.38 17.69 -9.54
N LYS A 167 -12.71 16.67 -10.32
CA LYS A 167 -13.29 15.41 -9.87
C LYS A 167 -12.51 14.24 -10.45
N LEU A 168 -12.38 13.15 -9.68
CA LEU A 168 -11.79 11.93 -10.19
C LEU A 168 -12.77 11.25 -11.16
N ALA A 169 -12.36 11.18 -12.42
CA ALA A 169 -13.10 10.51 -13.48
C ALA A 169 -12.12 9.67 -14.29
N PHE A 170 -12.60 8.84 -15.21
CA PHE A 170 -11.72 8.23 -16.21
C PHE A 170 -11.79 8.98 -17.54
N TRP A 171 -10.65 9.04 -18.22
CA TRP A 171 -10.47 9.58 -19.55
C TRP A 171 -10.20 8.42 -20.51
N THR A 172 -11.03 8.32 -21.55
CA THR A 172 -11.08 7.16 -22.46
C THR A 172 -10.26 7.32 -23.73
N THR A 173 -9.83 8.55 -24.05
CA THR A 173 -9.20 8.88 -25.35
C THR A 173 -7.73 9.28 -25.23
N GLY A 174 -7.16 9.30 -24.03
CA GLY A 174 -5.80 9.79 -23.82
C GLY A 174 -5.34 9.72 -22.36
N ALA A 175 -4.12 10.20 -22.14
CA ALA A 175 -3.52 10.38 -20.83
C ALA A 175 -2.60 11.59 -20.89
N ASP A 176 -2.54 12.33 -19.80
CA ASP A 176 -1.66 13.49 -19.63
C ASP A 176 -1.25 13.61 -18.16
N HIS A 177 -0.72 14.77 -17.78
CA HIS A 177 -0.42 15.11 -16.39
C HIS A 177 -1.61 14.82 -15.47
N GLY A 178 -2.84 15.16 -15.86
CA GLY A 178 -4.05 14.92 -15.08
C GLY A 178 -4.36 13.44 -14.85
N SER A 179 -3.76 12.52 -15.61
CA SER A 179 -3.89 11.07 -15.45
C SER A 179 -2.78 10.41 -14.63
N SER A 180 -1.80 11.18 -14.16
CA SER A 180 -0.64 10.64 -13.47
C SER A 180 -0.83 10.68 -11.96
N LEU A 181 -0.81 9.51 -11.33
CA LEU A 181 -0.95 9.36 -9.89
C LEU A 181 0.40 9.04 -9.24
N GLN A 182 0.73 9.75 -8.18
CA GLN A 182 1.78 9.36 -7.24
C GLN A 182 1.15 8.49 -6.16
N ILE A 183 1.77 7.34 -5.89
CA ILE A 183 1.37 6.40 -4.84
C ILE A 183 2.44 6.50 -3.75
N LEU A 184 2.11 7.18 -2.66
CA LEU A 184 3.08 7.51 -1.62
C LEU A 184 2.76 6.70 -0.36
N PRO A 185 3.68 5.84 0.13
CA PRO A 185 3.46 5.12 1.36
C PRO A 185 3.37 6.09 2.52
N VAL A 186 2.36 5.94 3.37
CA VAL A 186 2.34 6.65 4.65
C VAL A 186 3.28 5.90 5.58
N SER A 187 4.41 6.53 5.90
CA SER A 187 5.29 6.06 6.97
C SER A 187 4.53 6.18 8.30
N GLY A 188 4.16 5.04 8.87
CA GLY A 188 3.47 4.98 10.15
C GLY A 188 4.43 5.18 11.33
N THR A 189 3.90 5.62 12.46
CA THR A 189 4.57 5.47 13.75
C THR A 189 4.36 4.03 14.23
N ILE A 190 5.44 3.35 14.58
CA ILE A 190 5.36 2.05 15.25
C ILE A 190 5.74 2.28 16.69
N ASP A 191 4.83 1.96 17.60
CA ASP A 191 5.16 1.92 19.02
C ASP A 191 6.22 0.86 19.23
N VAL A 192 7.35 1.28 19.76
CA VAL A 192 8.40 0.36 20.20
C VAL A 192 7.91 -0.12 21.56
N ASN A 193 7.38 -1.34 21.64
CA ASN A 193 7.02 -1.98 22.91
C ASN A 193 7.04 -3.53 22.78
N PRO A 194 6.84 -4.29 23.87
CA PRO A 194 6.83 -5.76 23.83
C PRO A 194 5.65 -6.39 23.06
N SER A 195 4.55 -5.66 22.86
CA SER A 195 3.40 -6.15 22.08
C SER A 195 3.68 -6.12 20.58
N THR A 196 4.43 -5.12 20.11
CA THR A 196 4.75 -4.89 18.68
C THR A 196 6.05 -5.52 18.23
N GLY A 197 6.96 -5.88 19.15
CA GLY A 197 8.23 -6.53 18.79
C GLY A 197 8.82 -7.44 19.87
N THR A 198 9.97 -8.01 19.56
CA THR A 198 10.75 -8.91 20.42
C THR A 198 12.08 -8.26 20.74
N LEU A 199 12.52 -8.34 22.00
CA LEU A 199 13.82 -7.83 22.42
C LEU A 199 14.85 -8.94 22.53
N THR A 200 16.05 -8.68 22.04
CA THR A 200 17.21 -9.55 22.26
C THR A 200 18.37 -8.76 22.87
N ALA A 201 19.07 -9.43 23.79
CA ALA A 201 20.28 -8.90 24.39
C ALA A 201 21.47 -9.13 23.45
N ASN A 202 22.46 -8.24 23.50
CA ASN A 202 23.78 -8.53 22.95
C ASN A 202 24.68 -8.99 24.13
N GLY A 203 24.67 -10.30 24.44
CA GLY A 203 25.42 -10.89 25.56
C GLY A 203 24.59 -11.22 26.83
N ASN A 204 25.25 -11.35 27.98
CA ASN A 204 24.70 -11.99 29.20
C ASN A 204 23.84 -11.09 30.12
N SER A 205 23.47 -9.86 29.73
CA SER A 205 22.64 -8.99 30.57
C SER A 205 21.15 -9.32 30.40
N ALA A 206 20.54 -9.89 31.44
CA ALA A 206 19.10 -10.15 31.48
C ALA A 206 18.23 -8.89 31.72
N THR A 207 18.82 -7.74 32.07
CA THR A 207 18.06 -6.52 32.42
C THR A 207 17.95 -5.55 31.26
N TYR A 208 19.03 -5.35 30.51
CA TYR A 208 19.06 -4.44 29.35
C TYR A 208 19.17 -5.20 28.02
N ARG A 209 18.70 -4.57 26.94
CA ARG A 209 18.57 -5.14 25.59
C ARG A 209 19.23 -4.20 24.57
N ALA A 210 19.67 -4.74 23.44
CA ALA A 210 20.35 -3.98 22.40
C ALA A 210 19.57 -3.98 21.08
N LEU A 211 18.72 -4.97 20.85
CA LEU A 211 17.94 -5.08 19.62
C LEU A 211 16.46 -5.28 19.96
N TRP A 212 15.62 -4.51 19.29
CA TRP A 212 14.18 -4.75 19.17
C TRP A 212 13.88 -5.12 17.72
N THR A 213 13.14 -6.19 17.52
CA THR A 213 12.73 -6.68 16.19
C THR A 213 11.21 -6.64 16.09
N TYR A 214 10.69 -5.96 15.08
CA TYR A 214 9.25 -5.87 14.84
C TYR A 214 8.66 -7.27 14.59
N LYS A 215 7.51 -7.55 15.19
CA LYS A 215 6.77 -8.82 15.01
C LYS A 215 5.88 -8.83 13.78
N GLY A 216 5.64 -7.67 13.16
CA GLY A 216 4.82 -7.60 11.95
C GLY A 216 5.55 -8.14 10.72
N GLY A 217 4.84 -8.24 9.60
CA GLY A 217 5.33 -8.88 8.37
C GLY A 217 6.40 -8.11 7.58
N ILE A 218 7.02 -7.07 8.15
CA ILE A 218 8.10 -6.31 7.52
C ILE A 218 9.39 -6.39 8.35
N PRO A 219 10.57 -6.53 7.72
CA PRO A 219 11.84 -6.62 8.42
C PRO A 219 12.26 -5.25 8.95
N LEU A 220 11.79 -4.91 10.15
CA LEU A 220 12.14 -3.69 10.86
C LEU A 220 12.81 -4.01 12.19
N THR A 221 13.93 -3.35 12.47
CA THR A 221 14.64 -3.47 13.76
C THR A 221 15.07 -2.11 14.28
N LEU A 222 15.20 -2.02 15.60
CA LEU A 222 15.79 -0.88 16.30
C LEU A 222 16.96 -1.41 17.13
N ASN A 223 18.15 -0.87 16.87
CA ASN A 223 19.37 -1.28 17.54
C ASN A 223 19.97 -0.08 18.27
N ALA A 224 20.12 -0.20 19.59
CA ALA A 224 20.69 0.86 20.42
C ALA A 224 22.23 0.90 20.39
N GLY A 225 22.88 -0.04 19.68
CA GLY A 225 24.34 -0.21 19.63
C GLY A 225 24.96 -0.75 20.91
N VAL A 226 24.29 -0.56 22.06
CA VAL A 226 24.65 -1.01 23.40
C VAL A 226 23.44 -1.65 24.10
N ASN A 227 23.66 -2.35 25.21
CA ASN A 227 22.57 -2.88 26.04
C ASN A 227 21.99 -1.76 26.93
N ASN A 228 21.20 -0.83 26.36
CA ASN A 228 20.57 0.26 27.13
C ASN A 228 19.03 0.33 27.02
N MET A 229 18.39 -0.58 26.28
CA MET A 229 16.92 -0.65 26.23
C MET A 229 16.40 -1.50 27.38
N ASN A 230 15.45 -0.98 28.14
CA ASN A 230 14.76 -1.71 29.21
C ASN A 230 13.24 -1.52 29.06
N VAL A 231 12.48 -2.54 29.47
CA VAL A 231 11.02 -2.43 29.61
C VAL A 231 10.71 -1.96 31.03
N VAL A 232 10.12 -0.77 31.16
CA VAL A 232 9.46 -0.32 32.39
C VAL A 232 7.95 -0.45 32.17
N GLU A 233 7.33 -1.42 32.82
CA GLU A 233 5.90 -1.74 32.65
C GLU A 233 5.54 -2.05 31.18
N THR A 234 4.90 -1.11 30.46
CA THR A 234 4.51 -1.23 29.04
C THR A 234 5.33 -0.35 28.10
N PHE A 235 6.26 0.46 28.60
CA PHE A 235 7.02 1.44 27.83
C PHE A 235 8.54 1.18 27.85
N PHE A 236 9.25 1.54 26.78
CA PHE A 236 10.70 1.49 26.75
C PHE A 236 11.32 2.76 27.36
N ASN A 237 12.31 2.57 28.22
CA ASN A 237 13.15 3.66 28.71
C ASN A 237 14.57 3.50 28.15
N SER A 238 15.12 4.56 27.54
CA SER A 238 16.51 4.61 27.07
C SER A 238 17.07 6.03 27.23
N THR A 239 18.25 6.16 27.84
CA THR A 239 18.86 7.44 28.20
C THR A 239 19.77 8.05 27.12
N ALA A 240 19.97 7.38 25.98
CA ALA A 240 20.62 7.94 24.81
C ALA A 240 20.19 7.15 23.57
N VAL A 241 19.52 7.80 22.61
CA VAL A 241 19.15 7.17 21.34
C VAL A 241 19.91 7.85 20.22
N LEU A 242 20.97 7.20 19.73
CA LEU A 242 21.40 7.36 18.35
C LEU A 242 20.44 6.51 17.52
N LEU A 243 19.49 7.19 16.87
CA LEU A 243 18.36 6.57 16.17
C LEU A 243 18.79 6.13 14.77
N ASN A 244 19.43 4.96 14.64
CA ASN A 244 19.68 4.35 13.33
C ASN A 244 18.45 3.53 12.92
N VAL A 245 17.46 4.17 12.29
CA VAL A 245 16.36 3.48 11.61
C VAL A 245 16.88 3.01 10.25
N VAL A 246 17.25 1.73 10.17
CA VAL A 246 17.61 1.12 8.89
C VAL A 246 16.41 0.32 8.38
N ALA A 247 15.62 0.94 7.51
CA ALA A 247 14.71 0.19 6.64
C ALA A 247 15.55 -0.36 5.48
N THR A 248 16.12 -1.57 5.61
CA THR A 248 16.86 -2.18 4.50
C THR A 248 15.90 -2.68 3.44
N SER A 249 15.57 -1.86 2.46
CA SER A 249 15.31 -2.36 1.11
C SER A 249 16.67 -2.40 0.38
N SER A 250 17.48 -3.42 0.65
CA SER A 250 18.83 -3.51 0.05
C SER A 250 18.79 -4.24 -1.30
N PRO A 251 19.75 -3.98 -2.22
CA PRO A 251 21.11 -3.51 -1.91
C PRO A 251 21.59 -2.31 -2.74
N LEU A 252 22.29 -1.36 -2.10
CA LEU A 252 23.55 -0.75 -2.59
C LEU A 252 24.08 0.31 -1.58
N LEU A 253 25.10 -0.12 -0.86
CA LEU A 253 26.24 0.60 -0.27
C LEU A 253 26.23 2.16 -0.23
N TRP A 254 26.31 2.74 0.97
CA TRP A 254 27.49 3.56 1.36
C TRP A 254 27.64 3.68 2.88
N ALA A 255 28.89 3.63 3.31
CA ALA A 255 29.35 3.79 4.68
C ALA A 255 29.40 5.26 5.09
N MET A 256 29.22 5.57 6.37
CA MET A 256 29.96 6.64 7.03
C MET A 256 30.06 6.41 8.54
N GLN A 257 31.30 6.24 9.00
CA GLN A 257 31.73 6.36 10.40
C GLN A 257 31.80 7.83 10.81
N SER A 258 31.64 8.09 12.11
CA SER A 258 32.39 9.10 12.87
C SER A 258 32.46 8.56 14.31
N ARG A 259 33.58 8.28 14.99
CA ARG A 259 34.76 9.11 15.36
C ARG A 259 34.28 10.54 15.69
N ALA A 260 34.07 10.93 16.94
CA ALA A 260 34.94 10.82 18.12
C ALA A 260 34.11 10.65 19.40
#